data_AF-A0A966MHS6-F1
#
_entry.id   AF-A0A966MHS6-F1
#
_cell.length_a   1.000
_cell.length_b   1.000
_cell.length_c   1.000
_cell.angle_alpha   90.00
_cell.angle_beta   90.00
_cell.angle_gamma   90.00
#
_symmetry.space_group_name_H-M   'P 1'
#
loop_
_entity.id
_entity.type
_entity.pdbx_description
1 polymer ?
#
loop_
_entity_poly.entity_id
_entity_poly.type
_entity_poly.pdbx_seq_one_letter_code
_entity_poly.pdbx_strand_id
1 'polypeptide(L)'
;MMTERQKKFRESYVNQISPFYNGLLHIGVMYAAGFTAIYYCASQLDNPTWAWLTIIPVAIAGNFVEWAMHKYVMHRLIDVFALRAIYDRHTRQHHQYFTDTDYTIDTVKEHRIVFFPWRVLIVLGVAGTIL
;
A
#
# COMPACT_ATOMS: atom_id res chain seq x y z
N MET A 1 18.56 4.21 -17.90
CA MET A 1 17.88 3.70 -19.12
C MET A 1 17.32 2.33 -18.78
N MET A 2 16.04 2.08 -19.05
CA MET A 2 15.36 0.82 -18.74
C MET A 2 16.04 -0.35 -19.47
N THR A 3 16.32 -1.43 -18.73
CA THR A 3 16.90 -2.65 -19.32
C THR A 3 15.83 -3.46 -20.06
N GLU A 4 16.23 -4.26 -21.05
CA GLU A 4 15.32 -5.18 -21.77
C GLU A 4 14.62 -6.17 -20.82
N ARG A 5 15.30 -6.60 -19.75
CA ARG A 5 14.70 -7.46 -18.73
C ARG A 5 13.58 -6.76 -17.98
N GLN A 6 13.79 -5.51 -17.56
CA GLN A 6 12.78 -4.72 -16.86
C GLN A 6 11.59 -4.43 -17.77
N LYS A 7 11.84 -4.06 -19.03
CA LYS A 7 10.79 -3.83 -20.03
C LYS A 7 9.88 -5.05 -20.20
N LYS A 8 10.47 -6.23 -20.44
CA LYS A 8 9.71 -7.50 -20.53
C LYS A 8 8.94 -7.82 -19.25
N PHE A 9 9.50 -7.50 -18.09
CA PHE A 9 8.81 -7.68 -16.82
C PHE A 9 7.59 -6.76 -16.69
N ARG A 10 7.74 -5.46 -17.00
CA ARG A 10 6.65 -4.47 -16.96
C ARG A 10 5.52 -4.87 -17.91
N GLU A 11 5.85 -5.22 -19.15
CA GLU A 11 4.90 -5.72 -20.16
C GLU A 11 4.15 -6.96 -19.66
N SER A 12 4.88 -7.97 -19.15
CA SER A 12 4.27 -9.19 -18.60
C SER A 12 3.36 -8.90 -17.40
N TYR A 13 3.79 -8.01 -16.50
CA TYR A 13 3.00 -7.62 -15.33
C TYR A 13 1.69 -6.96 -15.76
N VAL A 14 1.73 -5.99 -16.68
CA VAL A 14 0.55 -5.28 -17.19
C VAL A 14 -0.41 -6.23 -17.90
N ASN A 15 0.11 -7.19 -18.67
CA ASN A 15 -0.70 -8.21 -19.36
C ASN A 15 -1.43 -9.16 -18.39
N GLN A 16 -0.89 -9.39 -17.19
CA GLN A 16 -1.54 -10.19 -16.15
C GLN A 16 -2.64 -9.42 -15.37
N ILE A 17 -2.74 -8.10 -15.56
CA ILE A 17 -3.79 -7.32 -14.91
C ILE A 17 -5.11 -7.54 -15.66
N SER A 18 -6.13 -7.95 -14.91
CA SER A 18 -7.49 -8.16 -15.39
C SER A 18 -7.98 -7.02 -16.29
N PRO A 19 -8.66 -7.33 -17.42
CA PRO A 19 -9.32 -6.32 -18.25
C PRO A 19 -10.37 -5.48 -17.50
N PHE A 20 -10.95 -6.04 -16.43
CA PHE A 20 -11.94 -5.36 -15.59
C PHE A 20 -11.31 -4.42 -14.55
N TYR A 21 -9.98 -4.38 -14.44
CA TYR A 21 -9.31 -3.48 -13.52
C TYR A 21 -9.35 -2.05 -14.04
N ASN A 22 -9.89 -1.13 -13.23
CA ASN A 22 -9.84 0.30 -13.49
C ASN A 22 -8.98 0.99 -12.41
N GLY A 23 -7.86 1.58 -12.82
CA GLY A 23 -6.92 2.21 -11.89
C GLY A 23 -7.47 3.44 -11.20
N LEU A 24 -8.25 4.27 -11.90
CA LEU A 24 -8.86 5.47 -11.31
C LEU A 24 -9.91 5.09 -10.26
N LEU A 25 -10.71 4.07 -10.52
CA LEU A 25 -11.64 3.53 -9.53
C LEU A 25 -10.89 3.01 -8.31
N HIS A 26 -9.80 2.26 -8.51
CA HIS A 26 -8.99 1.75 -7.40
C HIS A 26 -8.44 2.89 -6.54
N ILE A 27 -7.85 3.92 -7.16
CA ILE A 27 -7.38 5.12 -6.46
C ILE A 27 -8.52 5.77 -5.68
N GLY A 28 -9.66 5.99 -6.33
CA GLY A 28 -10.84 6.60 -5.73
C GLY A 28 -11.30 5.84 -4.48
N VAL A 29 -11.38 4.51 -4.55
CA VAL A 29 -11.75 3.66 -3.40
C VAL A 29 -10.75 3.80 -2.25
N MET A 30 -9.44 3.76 -2.54
CA MET A 30 -8.41 3.87 -1.50
C MET A 30 -8.46 5.20 -0.76
N TYR A 31 -8.56 6.32 -1.49
CA TYR A 31 -8.67 7.65 -0.89
C TYR A 31 -10.01 7.85 -0.19
N ALA A 32 -11.12 7.42 -0.80
CA ALA A 32 -12.44 7.54 -0.17
C ALA A 32 -12.50 6.78 1.16
N ALA A 33 -11.95 5.57 1.23
CA ALA A 33 -11.89 4.80 2.47
C ALA A 33 -11.07 5.51 3.54
N GLY A 34 -9.88 6.02 3.20
CA GLY A 34 -9.03 6.76 4.13
C GLY A 34 -9.68 8.05 4.64
N PHE A 35 -10.24 8.86 3.74
CA PHE A 35 -10.94 10.09 4.12
C PHE A 35 -12.19 9.82 4.96
N THR A 36 -12.95 8.79 4.62
CA THR A 36 -14.14 8.40 5.40
C THR A 36 -13.75 7.96 6.80
N ALA A 37 -12.68 7.18 6.95
CA ALA A 37 -12.19 6.75 8.27
C ALA A 37 -11.73 7.95 9.11
N ILE A 38 -10.94 8.86 8.54
CA ILE A 38 -10.50 10.09 9.23
C ILE A 38 -11.71 10.95 9.62
N TYR A 39 -12.63 11.19 8.69
CA TYR A 39 -13.85 11.97 8.92
C TYR A 39 -14.71 11.35 10.02
N TYR A 40 -14.92 10.03 9.97
CA TYR A 40 -15.65 9.31 10.99
C TYR A 40 -15.00 9.49 12.37
N CYS A 41 -13.71 9.19 12.52
CA CYS A 41 -12.99 9.36 13.79
C CYS A 41 -13.04 10.81 14.29
N ALA A 42 -12.88 11.79 13.40
CA ALA A 42 -12.98 13.21 13.74
C ALA A 42 -14.40 13.61 14.18
N SER A 43 -15.44 13.02 13.60
CA SER A 43 -16.85 13.27 13.98
C SER A 43 -17.21 12.71 15.35
N GLN A 44 -16.46 11.73 15.85
CA GLN A 44 -16.65 11.15 17.18
C GLN A 44 -15.95 11.95 18.29
N LEU A 45 -15.23 13.02 17.94
CA LEU A 45 -14.56 13.87 18.90
C LEU A 45 -15.57 14.73 19.65
N ASP A 46 -15.66 14.53 20.96
CA ASP A 46 -16.37 15.43 21.86
C ASP A 46 -15.37 16.16 22.77
N ASN A 47 -15.47 17.50 22.81
CA ASN A 47 -14.62 18.39 23.61
C ASN A 47 -13.10 18.05 23.57
N PRO A 48 -12.45 18.08 22.38
CA PRO A 48 -11.05 17.73 22.26
C PRO A 48 -10.16 18.68 23.07
N THR A 49 -9.31 18.10 23.93
CA THR A 49 -8.33 18.84 24.73
C THR A 49 -6.92 18.66 24.17
N TRP A 50 -5.92 19.31 24.78
CA TRP A 50 -4.50 19.10 24.48
C TRP A 50 -4.04 17.64 24.57
N ALA A 51 -4.80 16.75 25.22
CA ALA A 51 -4.55 15.31 25.21
C ALA A 51 -4.52 14.71 23.79
N TRP A 52 -5.19 15.33 22.81
CA TRP A 52 -5.15 14.91 21.41
C TRP A 52 -3.77 15.04 20.75
N LEU A 53 -2.84 15.80 21.36
CA LEU A 53 -1.44 15.80 20.91
C LEU A 53 -0.79 14.42 20.97
N THR A 54 -1.41 13.44 21.66
CA THR A 54 -1.04 12.01 21.59
C THR A 54 -1.03 11.45 20.17
N ILE A 55 -1.73 12.06 19.20
CA ILE A 55 -1.64 11.69 17.78
C ILE A 55 -0.20 11.81 17.24
N ILE A 56 0.61 12.73 17.78
CA ILE A 56 2.00 12.95 17.35
C ILE A 56 2.88 11.73 17.69
N PRO A 57 3.01 11.30 18.97
CA PRO A 57 3.77 10.09 19.27
C PRO A 57 3.18 8.84 18.63
N VAL A 58 1.85 8.75 18.45
CA VAL A 58 1.22 7.64 17.69
C VAL A 58 1.66 7.63 16.24
N ALA A 59 1.68 8.78 15.56
CA ALA A 59 2.14 8.88 14.17
C ALA A 59 3.64 8.54 14.05
N ILE A 60 4.46 8.96 15.00
CA ILE A 60 5.88 8.60 15.07
C ILE A 60 6.04 7.09 15.27
N ALA A 61 5.30 6.49 16.20
CA ALA A 61 5.30 5.05 16.41
C ALA A 61 4.85 4.29 15.15
N GLY A 62 3.83 4.79 14.46
CA GLY A 62 3.37 4.27 13.17
C GLY A 62 4.49 4.24 12.12
N ASN A 63 5.29 5.32 12.02
CA ASN A 63 6.45 5.36 11.12
C ASN A 63 7.49 4.28 11.47
N PHE A 64 7.74 4.00 12.76
CA PHE A 64 8.63 2.91 13.16
C PHE A 64 8.05 1.53 12.80
N VAL A 65 6.74 1.35 12.93
CA VAL A 65 6.05 0.12 12.50
C VAL A 65 6.17 -0.06 10.99
N GLU A 66 5.94 1.00 10.20
CA GLU A 66 6.10 0.97 8.75
C GLU A 66 7.54 0.63 8.36
N TRP A 67 8.53 1.28 8.98
CA TRP A 67 9.95 0.98 8.78
C TRP A 67 10.27 -0.49 9.09
N ALA A 68 9.80 -1.00 10.23
CA ALA A 68 10.06 -2.37 10.65
C ALA A 68 9.40 -3.38 9.70
N MET A 69 8.14 -3.16 9.33
CA MET A 69 7.44 -3.96 8.34
C MET A 69 8.18 -3.97 7.02
N HIS A 70 8.57 -2.80 6.51
CA HIS A 70 9.28 -2.66 5.25
C HIS A 70 10.62 -3.41 5.27
N LYS A 71 11.46 -3.18 6.29
CA LYS A 71 12.81 -3.75 6.38
C LYS A 71 12.82 -5.24 6.72
N TYR A 72 11.98 -5.68 7.65
CA TYR A 72 12.06 -7.03 8.21
C TYR A 72 11.05 -8.02 7.63
N VAL A 73 9.94 -7.53 7.06
CA VAL A 73 8.90 -8.38 6.46
C VAL A 73 8.89 -8.26 4.94
N MET A 74 8.86 -7.04 4.40
CA MET A 74 8.68 -6.85 2.95
C MET A 74 9.95 -7.10 2.14
N HIS A 75 11.13 -6.94 2.75
CA HIS A 75 12.44 -7.16 2.14
C HIS A 75 13.15 -8.45 2.56
N ARG A 76 12.50 -9.28 3.38
CA ARG A 76 13.04 -10.59 3.78
C ARG A 76 12.00 -11.67 3.49
N LEU A 77 12.44 -12.76 2.88
CA LEU A 77 11.56 -13.89 2.63
C LEU A 77 11.28 -14.60 3.97
N ILE A 78 10.04 -14.51 4.43
CA ILE A 78 9.52 -15.25 5.59
C ILE A 78 8.52 -16.27 5.06
N ASP A 79 8.75 -17.56 5.34
CA ASP A 79 7.97 -18.66 4.77
C ASP A 79 6.62 -18.90 5.48
N VAL A 80 5.83 -17.83 5.58
CA VAL A 80 4.44 -17.84 6.06
C VAL A 80 3.59 -17.23 4.96
N PHE A 81 2.52 -17.91 4.55
CA PHE A 81 1.73 -17.56 3.35
C PHE A 81 1.43 -16.06 3.21
N ALA A 82 0.91 -15.42 4.27
CA ALA A 82 0.57 -14.00 4.25
C ALA A 82 1.81 -13.09 4.14
N LEU A 83 2.88 -13.38 4.89
CA LEU A 83 4.11 -12.57 4.89
C LEU A 83 4.89 -12.72 3.58
N ARG A 84 4.94 -13.93 3.03
CA ARG A 84 5.48 -14.22 1.70
C ARG A 84 4.73 -13.48 0.61
N ALA A 85 3.40 -13.40 0.68
CA ALA A 85 2.62 -12.64 -0.29
C ALA A 85 2.98 -11.14 -0.27
N ILE A 86 3.24 -10.56 0.91
CA ILE A 86 3.69 -9.17 1.04
C ILE A 86 5.10 -9.01 0.44
N TYR A 87 6.04 -9.90 0.78
CA TYR A 87 7.39 -9.92 0.21
C TYR A 87 7.37 -10.02 -1.33
N ASP A 88 6.57 -10.92 -1.88
CA ASP A 88 6.47 -11.12 -3.33
C ASP A 88 5.93 -9.88 -4.04
N ARG A 89 4.91 -9.21 -3.47
CA ARG A 89 4.39 -7.96 -4.04
C ARG A 89 5.41 -6.82 -3.94
N HIS A 90 6.10 -6.70 -2.81
CA HIS A 90 7.01 -5.58 -2.58
C HIS A 90 8.36 -5.78 -3.27
N THR A 91 9.08 -6.83 -2.93
CA THR A 91 10.45 -7.05 -3.44
C THR A 91 10.44 -7.62 -4.85
N ARG A 92 9.60 -8.63 -5.14
CA ARG A 92 9.64 -9.32 -6.44
C ARG A 92 8.80 -8.68 -7.53
N GLN A 93 7.84 -7.81 -7.16
CA GLN A 93 7.04 -7.07 -8.12
C GLN A 93 7.38 -5.58 -8.10
N HIS A 94 7.13 -4.87 -7.00
CA HIS A 94 7.27 -3.41 -6.97
C HIS A 94 8.70 -2.93 -7.25
N HIS A 95 9.71 -3.48 -6.55
CA HIS A 95 11.14 -3.16 -6.79
C HIS A 95 11.72 -3.75 -8.07
N GLN A 96 11.01 -4.69 -8.72
CA GLN A 96 11.38 -5.14 -10.06
C GLN A 96 10.72 -4.30 -11.15
N TYR A 97 9.56 -3.70 -10.84
CA TYR A 97 8.81 -2.83 -11.73
C TYR A 97 9.46 -1.45 -11.80
N PHE A 98 9.80 -0.89 -10.64
CA PHE A 98 10.46 0.40 -10.50
C PHE A 98 11.91 0.23 -10.08
N THR A 99 12.80 0.96 -10.75
CA THR A 99 14.23 1.02 -10.44
C THR A 99 14.64 2.47 -10.19
N ASP A 100 15.87 2.67 -9.70
CA ASP A 100 16.47 3.99 -9.49
C ASP A 100 16.53 4.83 -10.78
N THR A 101 16.53 4.19 -11.95
CA THR A 101 16.58 4.86 -13.25
C THR A 101 15.28 4.83 -14.04
N ASP A 102 14.24 4.15 -13.54
CA ASP A 102 12.92 4.05 -14.17
C ASP A 102 11.83 3.84 -13.13
N TYR A 103 11.18 4.94 -12.75
CA TYR A 103 10.15 5.04 -11.72
C TYR A 103 8.82 5.60 -12.26
N THR A 104 8.63 5.61 -13.59
CA THR A 104 7.46 6.22 -14.21
C THR A 104 6.25 5.30 -14.20
N ILE A 105 5.07 5.93 -14.25
CA ILE A 105 3.78 5.26 -14.43
C ILE A 105 3.23 5.78 -15.76
N ASP A 106 3.15 4.92 -16.76
CA ASP A 106 2.82 5.36 -18.12
C ASP A 106 1.32 5.26 -18.40
N THR A 107 0.62 4.36 -17.73
CA THR A 107 -0.82 4.12 -17.92
C THR A 107 -1.60 4.02 -16.60
N VAL A 108 -2.90 4.33 -16.65
CA VAL A 108 -3.79 4.19 -15.49
C VAL A 108 -3.87 2.75 -14.96
N LYS A 109 -3.66 1.75 -15.81
CA LYS A 109 -3.69 0.32 -15.44
C LYS A 109 -2.54 -0.05 -14.49
N GLU A 110 -1.43 0.67 -14.56
CA GLU A 110 -0.23 0.41 -13.77
C GLU A 110 -0.39 0.76 -12.29
N HIS A 111 -1.35 1.61 -11.90
CA HIS A 111 -1.59 1.93 -10.49
C HIS A 111 -1.84 0.71 -9.59
N ARG A 112 -2.15 -0.46 -10.16
CA ARG A 112 -2.25 -1.73 -9.42
C ARG A 112 -0.96 -2.10 -8.69
N ILE A 113 0.23 -1.72 -9.21
CA ILE A 113 1.51 -2.01 -8.55
C ILE A 113 1.87 -0.98 -7.46
N VAL A 114 1.18 0.15 -7.43
CA VAL A 114 1.45 1.27 -6.52
C VAL A 114 0.57 1.17 -5.27
N PHE A 115 -0.75 1.02 -5.47
CA PHE A 115 -1.70 1.03 -4.36
C PHE A 115 -1.86 -0.33 -3.70
N PHE A 116 -2.13 -0.32 -2.40
CA PHE A 116 -2.40 -1.55 -1.65
C PHE A 116 -3.60 -2.30 -2.24
N PRO A 117 -3.54 -3.64 -2.32
CA PRO A 117 -4.69 -4.42 -2.75
C PRO A 117 -5.83 -4.28 -1.73
N TRP A 118 -7.08 -4.35 -2.20
CA TRP A 118 -8.28 -4.20 -1.34
C TRP A 118 -8.30 -5.16 -0.15
N ARG A 119 -7.68 -6.34 -0.29
CA ARG A 119 -7.55 -7.31 0.81
C ARG A 119 -6.81 -6.74 2.01
N VAL A 120 -5.76 -5.93 1.78
CA VAL A 120 -5.01 -5.26 2.86
C VAL A 120 -5.88 -4.18 3.48
N LEU A 121 -6.61 -3.40 2.67
CA LEU A 121 -7.55 -2.40 3.18
C LEU A 121 -8.60 -3.02 4.10
N ILE A 122 -9.16 -4.18 3.72
CA ILE A 122 -10.13 -4.92 4.55
C ILE A 122 -9.49 -5.37 5.86
N VAL A 123 -8.29 -5.96 5.82
CA VAL A 123 -7.59 -6.39 7.05
C VAL A 123 -7.36 -5.22 7.98
N LEU A 124 -6.91 -4.07 7.47
CA LEU A 124 -6.69 -2.86 8.27
C LEU A 124 -8.00 -2.33 8.85
N GLY A 125 -9.08 -2.27 8.06
CA GLY A 125 -10.39 -1.81 8.52
C GLY A 125 -10.99 -2.70 9.60
N VAL A 126 -10.92 -4.03 9.45
CA VAL A 126 -11.42 -4.99 10.44
C VAL A 126 -10.56 -4.96 11.70
N ALA A 127 -9.23 -5.01 11.58
CA ALA A 127 -8.34 -4.97 12.73
C ALA A 127 -8.46 -3.66 13.52
N GLY A 128 -8.62 -2.53 12.83
CA GLY A 128 -8.78 -1.22 13.45
C GLY A 128 -10.16 -0.94 14.08
N THR A 129 -11.13 -1.84 13.91
CA THR A 129 -12.49 -1.69 14.49
C THR A 129 -12.82 -2.73 15.56
N ILE A 130 -12.04 -3.82 15.65
CA ILE A 130 -12.25 -4.91 16.61
C ILE A 130 -11.36 -4.78 17.86
N LEU A 131 -10.26 -4.03 17.77
CA LEU A 131 -9.39 -3.67 18.90
C LEU A 131 -9.87 -2.39 19.59
#